data_AF-A0A941LEW3-F1
#
_entry.id   AF-A0A941LEW3-F1
#
_cell.length_a   1.000
_cell.length_b   1.000
_cell.length_c   1.000
_cell.angle_alpha   90.00
_cell.angle_beta   90.00
_cell.angle_gamma   90.00
#
_symmetry.space_group_name_H-M   'P 1'
#
loop_
_entity.id
_entity.type
_entity.pdbx_description
1 polymer ?
#
loop_
_entity_poly.entity_id
_entity_poly.type
_entity_poly.pdbx_seq_one_letter_code
_entity_poly.pdbx_strand_id
1 'polypeptide(L)'
;MDDAYQKDILKNIEIVLTGTAWSMPAPIGEWLGRLLLLYGVPFNYLVPDEGMLPPESIRFFYLDPGWVKCLLEGASSIGKTSSLDEVFDQRLRNKFLDLAGEHATEVRQSLITKEKDPKDQDRTPKPLHWPLTGFLLRSSLAAGWQGLEIQAAGVDGEGNRLDPLQTLRIDRLSPDILLCLFNGKVTEIAITQPPEGLHFGAESQGNTVYKKIHLRTISPAEQIGDQIGRTFDITIPMRQGSSRVVHVGALANQIEGSLRNVQALDGTFTSAEFAVQMVESPGRALFEAPKEKQG
;
A
#
# COMPACT_ATOMS: atom_id res chain seq x y z
N MET A 1 15.65 36.70 39.05
CA MET A 1 16.55 36.55 37.89
C MET A 1 15.65 36.23 36.72
N ASP A 2 15.58 37.13 35.74
CA ASP A 2 14.60 37.08 34.65
C ASP A 2 14.80 35.86 33.74
N ASP A 3 13.69 35.21 33.39
CA ASP A 3 13.60 34.07 32.45
C ASP A 3 14.14 34.44 31.05
N ALA A 4 14.12 35.74 30.72
CA ALA A 4 14.74 36.31 29.52
C ALA A 4 16.29 36.29 29.57
N TYR A 5 16.89 36.42 30.76
CA TYR A 5 18.35 36.42 30.94
C TYR A 5 18.95 35.01 30.81
N GLN A 6 18.23 33.97 31.26
CA GLN A 6 18.66 32.57 31.10
C GLN A 6 18.62 32.11 29.64
N LYS A 7 17.59 32.51 28.87
CA LYS A 7 17.48 32.16 27.44
C LYS A 7 18.60 32.75 26.57
N ASP A 8 19.15 33.90 26.94
CA ASP A 8 20.17 34.59 26.15
C ASP A 8 21.59 34.01 26.38
N ILE A 9 21.87 33.55 27.60
CA ILE A 9 23.14 32.87 27.92
C ILE A 9 23.24 31.54 27.18
N LEU A 10 22.16 30.75 27.14
CA LEU A 10 22.15 29.42 26.53
C LEU A 10 22.34 29.44 25.00
N LYS A 11 22.01 30.55 24.32
CA LYS A 11 22.22 30.71 22.87
C LYS A 11 23.71 30.75 22.48
N ASN A 12 24.57 31.23 23.37
CA ASN A 12 25.99 31.45 23.10
C ASN A 12 26.90 30.37 23.69
N ILE A 13 26.34 29.29 24.24
CA ILE A 13 27.13 28.15 24.74
C ILE A 13 27.49 27.24 23.56
N GLU A 14 28.76 27.20 23.22
CA GLU A 14 29.33 26.18 22.35
C GLU A 14 29.37 24.86 23.13
N ILE A 15 28.45 23.93 22.81
CA ILE A 15 28.44 22.61 23.42
C ILE A 15 29.30 21.74 22.53
N VAL A 16 30.54 21.52 22.98
CA VAL A 16 31.45 20.58 22.34
C VAL A 16 31.18 19.21 22.95
N LEU A 17 30.66 18.29 22.14
CA LEU A 17 30.56 16.87 22.53
C LEU A 17 31.98 16.32 22.58
N THR A 18 32.55 16.21 23.78
CA THR A 18 33.93 15.75 24.02
C THR A 18 34.06 14.22 24.11
N GLY A 19 32.95 13.49 23.94
CA GLY A 19 32.91 12.02 23.96
C GLY A 19 33.28 11.40 22.61
N THR A 20 33.93 10.24 22.66
CA THR A 20 34.17 9.37 21.49
C THR A 20 32.85 8.96 20.85
N ALA A 21 32.82 8.96 19.50
CA ALA A 21 31.76 8.48 18.60
C ALA A 21 30.50 7.97 19.32
N TRP A 22 29.54 8.87 19.56
CA TRP A 22 28.20 8.48 20.01
C TRP A 22 27.57 7.62 18.93
N SER A 23 27.31 6.34 19.23
CA SER A 23 26.43 5.48 18.44
C SER A 23 25.14 5.23 19.22
N MET A 24 23.98 5.46 18.62
CA MET A 24 22.69 5.08 19.21
C MET A 24 22.68 3.58 19.49
N PRO A 25 22.28 3.11 20.69
CA PRO A 25 22.02 1.69 20.90
C PRO A 25 20.97 1.20 19.89
N ALA A 26 21.28 0.11 19.18
CA ALA A 26 20.43 -0.42 18.12
C ALA A 26 18.95 -0.63 18.52
N PRO A 27 18.61 -1.12 19.74
CA PRO A 27 17.20 -1.26 20.14
C PRO A 27 16.44 0.06 20.20
N ILE A 28 17.13 1.16 20.57
CA ILE A 28 16.52 2.50 20.63
C ILE A 28 16.32 3.04 19.22
N GLY A 29 17.31 2.87 18.35
CA GLY A 29 17.22 3.22 16.94
C GLY A 29 16.05 2.51 16.24
N GLU A 30 15.96 1.19 16.41
CA GLU A 30 14.85 0.38 15.88
C GLU A 30 13.50 0.86 16.43
N TRP A 31 13.41 1.12 17.74
CA TRP A 31 12.18 1.62 18.35
C TRP A 31 11.75 2.98 17.79
N LEU A 32 12.67 3.93 17.62
CA LEU A 32 12.40 5.23 17.00
C LEU A 32 12.01 5.11 15.53
N GLY A 33 12.69 4.23 14.77
CA GLY A 33 12.32 3.93 13.38
C GLY A 33 10.92 3.35 13.27
N ARG A 34 10.56 2.43 14.17
CA ARG A 34 9.19 1.91 14.27
C ARG A 34 8.19 3.01 14.61
N LEU A 35 8.53 3.92 15.52
CA LEU A 35 7.64 5.03 15.89
C LEU A 35 7.43 6.03 14.74
N LEU A 36 8.46 6.32 13.94
CA LEU A 36 8.35 7.12 12.71
C LEU A 36 7.37 6.49 11.71
N LEU A 37 7.39 5.14 11.61
CA LEU A 37 6.42 4.36 10.83
C LEU A 37 5.05 4.22 11.51
N LEU A 38 4.79 4.97 12.58
CA LEU A 38 3.57 4.99 13.38
C LEU A 38 3.28 3.68 14.13
N TYR A 39 4.25 2.78 14.30
CA TYR A 39 4.04 1.58 15.11
C TYR A 39 3.87 1.97 16.58
N GLY A 40 2.89 1.36 17.24
CA GLY A 40 2.58 1.66 18.64
C GLY A 40 1.80 2.97 18.85
N VAL A 41 1.50 3.73 17.80
CA VAL A 41 0.60 4.88 17.88
C VAL A 41 -0.85 4.37 17.94
N PRO A 42 -1.62 4.66 19.00
CA PRO A 42 -3.00 4.20 19.10
C PRO A 42 -3.87 4.73 17.96
N PHE A 43 -4.79 3.89 17.47
CA PHE A 43 -5.64 4.22 16.32
C PHE A 43 -6.42 5.53 16.48
N ASN A 44 -6.90 5.83 17.69
CA ASN A 44 -7.64 7.07 17.97
C ASN A 44 -6.79 8.35 17.81
N TYR A 45 -5.46 8.24 17.75
CA TYR A 45 -4.59 9.38 17.38
C TYR A 45 -4.40 9.52 15.87
N LEU A 46 -4.63 8.45 15.10
CA LEU A 46 -4.58 8.46 13.64
C LEU A 46 -5.94 8.88 13.05
N VAL A 47 -7.02 8.40 13.65
CA VAL A 47 -8.41 8.69 13.27
C VAL A 47 -9.19 9.12 14.52
N PRO A 48 -9.14 10.42 14.88
CA PRO A 48 -9.79 10.91 16.11
C PRO A 48 -11.32 10.85 16.09
N ASP A 49 -11.91 10.93 14.90
CA ASP A 49 -13.37 10.92 14.70
C ASP A 49 -13.76 9.80 13.73
N GLU A 50 -14.82 9.05 14.04
CA GLU A 50 -15.25 7.91 13.21
C GLU A 50 -15.68 8.34 11.80
N GLY A 51 -16.22 9.56 11.66
CA GLY A 51 -16.58 10.15 10.38
C GLY A 51 -15.38 10.45 9.47
N MET A 52 -14.16 10.45 10.02
CA MET A 52 -12.93 10.59 9.22
C MET A 52 -12.62 9.31 8.44
N LEU A 53 -13.03 8.13 8.91
CA LEU A 53 -12.88 6.85 8.20
C LEU A 53 -14.19 6.03 8.17
N PRO A 54 -15.19 6.46 7.37
CA PRO A 54 -16.45 5.73 7.22
C PRO A 54 -16.25 4.33 6.62
N PRO A 55 -17.24 3.42 6.77
CA PRO A 55 -17.23 2.12 6.08
C PRO A 55 -17.11 2.28 4.56
N GLU A 56 -16.38 1.36 3.91
CA GLU A 56 -16.12 1.34 2.47
C GLU A 56 -15.54 2.66 1.95
N SER A 57 -14.47 3.13 2.61
CA SER A 57 -13.78 4.37 2.24
C SER A 57 -12.26 4.23 2.25
N ILE A 58 -11.62 5.05 1.42
CA ILE A 58 -10.16 5.23 1.39
C ILE A 58 -9.84 6.70 1.71
N ARG A 59 -8.86 6.92 2.59
CA ARG A 59 -8.42 8.23 3.03
C ARG A 59 -6.91 8.35 2.84
N PHE A 60 -6.52 9.23 1.93
CA PHE A 60 -5.11 9.57 1.72
C PHE A 60 -4.65 10.58 2.77
N PHE A 61 -3.40 10.44 3.21
CA PHE A 61 -2.76 11.35 4.14
C PHE A 61 -1.29 11.52 3.81
N TYR A 62 -0.68 12.56 4.37
CA TYR A 62 0.76 12.73 4.43
C TYR A 62 1.19 12.87 5.89
N LEU A 63 2.42 12.48 6.21
CA LEU A 63 3.01 12.72 7.51
C LEU A 63 3.61 14.12 7.51
N ASP A 64 3.13 14.96 8.42
CA ASP A 64 3.75 16.26 8.67
C ASP A 64 5.09 16.05 9.39
N PRO A 65 6.22 16.50 8.82
CA PRO A 65 7.53 16.30 9.43
C PRO A 65 7.66 17.03 10.77
N GLY A 66 6.92 18.12 11.00
CA GLY A 66 6.87 18.81 12.28
C GLY A 66 6.19 17.95 13.36
N TRP A 67 5.06 17.32 13.05
CA TRP A 67 4.38 16.41 13.97
C TRP A 67 5.20 15.16 14.28
N VAL A 68 5.88 14.58 13.28
CA VAL A 68 6.79 13.46 13.49
C VAL A 68 7.96 13.86 14.40
N LYS A 69 8.54 15.05 14.19
CA LYS A 69 9.58 15.58 15.10
C LYS A 69 9.07 15.70 16.53
N CYS A 70 7.89 16.32 16.73
CA CYS A 70 7.28 16.44 18.05
C CYS A 70 7.02 15.07 18.70
N LEU A 71 6.59 14.06 17.93
CA LEU A 71 6.38 12.70 18.41
C LEU A 71 7.71 12.07 18.89
N LEU A 72 8.76 12.15 18.08
CA LEU A 72 10.08 11.60 18.40
C LEU A 72 10.72 12.32 19.59
N GLU A 73 10.54 13.64 19.69
CA GLU A 73 10.99 14.44 20.83
C GLU A 73 10.25 14.06 22.11
N GLY A 74 8.92 13.90 22.05
CA GLY A 74 8.13 13.45 23.19
C GLY A 74 8.57 12.06 23.67
N ALA A 75 8.77 11.13 22.74
CA ALA A 75 9.30 9.80 23.01
C ALA A 75 10.70 9.82 23.65
N SER A 76 11.56 10.74 23.22
CA SER A 76 12.93 10.88 23.74
C SER A 76 13.01 11.72 25.02
N SER A 77 11.91 12.36 25.44
CA SER A 77 11.88 13.28 26.57
C SER A 77 11.84 12.63 27.96
N ILE A 78 11.83 11.30 28.02
CA ILE A 78 11.75 10.55 29.28
C ILE A 78 13.07 10.73 30.05
N GLY A 79 12.96 11.15 31.32
CA GLY A 79 14.13 11.33 32.20
C GLY A 79 14.71 12.74 32.26
N LYS A 80 14.07 13.73 31.64
CA LYS A 80 14.43 15.15 31.77
C LYS A 80 14.36 15.60 33.23
N THR A 81 15.47 16.12 33.73
CA THR A 81 15.54 16.64 35.11
C THR A 81 16.03 18.09 35.15
N SER A 82 16.64 18.59 34.07
CA SER A 82 17.24 19.93 34.01
C SER A 82 16.96 20.70 32.71
N SER A 83 17.12 22.02 32.74
CA SER A 83 17.07 22.89 31.55
C SER A 83 18.23 22.66 30.58
N LEU A 84 19.32 22.07 31.06
CA LEU A 84 20.44 21.65 30.21
C LEU A 84 20.01 20.50 29.29
N ASP A 85 19.25 19.52 29.81
CA ASP A 85 18.72 18.40 29.02
C ASP A 85 17.83 18.89 27.87
N GLU A 86 17.06 19.97 28.11
CA GLU A 86 16.23 20.60 27.08
C GLU A 86 17.08 21.18 25.93
N VAL A 87 18.19 21.86 26.24
CA VAL A 87 19.10 22.41 25.21
C VAL A 87 19.78 21.30 24.40
N PHE A 88 20.14 20.19 25.05
CA PHE A 88 20.71 19.02 24.36
C PHE A 88 19.73 18.41 23.37
N ASP A 89 18.49 18.16 23.80
CA ASP A 89 17.43 17.64 22.93
C ASP A 89 17.20 18.55 21.73
N GLN A 90 17.08 19.87 21.98
CA GLN A 90 16.86 20.85 20.92
C GLN A 90 17.92 20.79 19.80
N ARG A 91 19.17 20.45 20.14
CA ARG A 91 20.27 20.29 19.17
C ARG A 91 20.28 18.92 18.50
N LEU A 92 19.79 17.88 19.17
CA LEU A 92 19.74 16.52 18.64
C LEU A 92 18.49 16.24 17.79
N ARG A 93 17.47 17.11 17.82
CA ARG A 93 16.20 16.96 17.08
C ARG A 93 16.34 16.47 15.65
N ASN A 94 17.13 17.17 14.83
CA ASN A 94 17.28 16.79 13.42
C ASN A 94 18.01 15.44 13.30
N LYS A 95 19.01 15.19 14.15
CA LYS A 95 19.71 13.90 14.18
C LYS A 95 18.78 12.75 14.55
N PHE A 96 17.83 12.94 15.46
CA PHE A 96 16.86 11.91 15.81
C PHE A 96 15.95 11.56 14.64
N LEU A 97 15.51 12.55 13.86
CA LEU A 97 14.71 12.30 12.67
C LEU A 97 15.51 11.53 11.62
N ASP A 98 16.76 11.93 11.38
CA ASP A 98 17.64 11.27 10.42
C ASP A 98 17.91 9.80 10.83
N LEU A 99 18.28 9.57 12.10
CA LEU A 99 18.51 8.23 12.66
C LEU A 99 17.25 7.36 12.65
N ALA A 100 16.09 7.93 13.00
CA ALA A 100 14.82 7.22 12.92
C ALA A 100 14.49 6.85 11.46
N GLY A 101 14.83 7.71 10.50
CA GLY A 101 14.64 7.46 9.08
C GLY A 101 15.48 6.31 8.54
N GLU A 102 16.76 6.27 8.93
CA GLU A 102 17.68 5.16 8.62
C GLU A 102 17.11 3.83 9.15
N HIS A 103 16.74 3.79 10.44
CA HIS A 103 16.19 2.57 11.04
C HIS A 103 14.79 2.20 10.52
N ALA A 104 13.97 3.17 10.09
CA ALA A 104 12.67 2.90 9.51
C ALA A 104 12.79 2.09 8.19
N THR A 105 13.76 2.43 7.34
CA THR A 105 13.97 1.68 6.09
C THR A 105 14.60 0.32 6.33
N GLU A 106 15.46 0.18 7.35
CA GLU A 106 15.97 -1.11 7.82
C GLU A 106 14.87 -2.03 8.37
N VAL A 107 13.97 -1.51 9.20
CA VAL A 107 12.83 -2.27 9.74
C VAL A 107 12.02 -2.86 8.59
N ARG A 108 11.75 -2.08 7.54
CA ARG A 108 11.05 -2.60 6.36
C ARG A 108 11.84 -3.69 5.63
N GLN A 109 13.14 -3.48 5.38
CA GLN A 109 13.99 -4.45 4.70
C GLN A 109 14.06 -5.78 5.45
N SER A 110 14.10 -5.75 6.79
CA SER A 110 14.10 -6.95 7.63
C SER A 110 12.83 -7.79 7.49
N LEU A 111 11.67 -7.15 7.27
CA LEU A 111 10.39 -7.82 7.02
C LEU A 111 10.35 -8.45 5.62
N ILE A 112 10.93 -7.80 4.61
CA ILE A 112 11.03 -8.33 3.23
C ILE A 112 11.96 -9.55 3.18
N THR A 113 13.06 -9.51 3.92
CA THR A 113 14.12 -10.54 3.89
C THR A 113 13.63 -11.91 4.40
N LYS A 114 12.54 -11.94 5.19
CA LYS A 114 11.90 -13.20 5.61
C LYS A 114 11.09 -13.87 4.50
N GLU A 115 10.75 -13.16 3.41
CA GLU A 115 9.76 -13.62 2.42
C GLU A 115 10.26 -13.80 0.97
N LYS A 116 11.42 -13.27 0.50
CA LYS A 116 11.83 -13.50 -0.93
C LYS A 116 13.34 -13.39 -1.29
N ASP A 117 13.66 -14.13 -2.36
CA ASP A 117 14.84 -14.30 -3.25
C ASP A 117 16.25 -13.74 -2.86
N PRO A 118 17.30 -14.59 -2.72
CA PRO A 118 18.69 -14.18 -2.43
C PRO A 118 19.38 -13.30 -3.49
N LYS A 119 18.73 -12.98 -4.61
CA LYS A 119 19.27 -12.16 -5.71
C LYS A 119 19.02 -10.65 -5.59
N ASP A 120 18.28 -10.17 -4.59
CA ASP A 120 18.13 -8.73 -4.37
C ASP A 120 19.41 -8.15 -3.76
N GLN A 121 20.22 -7.51 -4.62
CA GLN A 121 21.59 -7.06 -4.31
C GLN A 121 21.65 -5.64 -3.76
N ASP A 122 20.58 -4.85 -3.84
CA ASP A 122 20.55 -3.49 -3.30
C ASP A 122 20.02 -3.49 -1.85
N ARG A 123 20.89 -3.93 -0.94
CA ARG A 123 20.61 -4.02 0.50
C ARG A 123 20.92 -2.73 1.25
N THR A 124 21.09 -1.62 0.54
CA THR A 124 21.40 -0.33 1.17
C THR A 124 20.10 0.29 1.70
N PRO A 125 20.09 0.81 2.95
CA PRO A 125 18.97 1.61 3.44
C PRO A 125 18.75 2.78 2.48
N LYS A 126 17.57 2.86 1.87
CA LYS A 126 17.24 3.97 0.98
C LYS A 126 16.93 5.21 1.84
N PRO A 127 17.37 6.41 1.44
CA PRO A 127 17.01 7.62 2.16
C PRO A 127 15.50 7.84 2.14
N LEU A 128 14.99 8.55 3.15
CA LEU A 128 13.60 8.98 3.15
C LEU A 128 13.40 10.16 2.18
N HIS A 129 12.45 9.99 1.25
CA HIS A 129 11.98 11.00 0.32
C HIS A 129 10.71 11.63 0.89
N TRP A 130 10.86 12.79 1.54
CA TRP A 130 9.72 13.56 2.02
C TRP A 130 8.98 14.25 0.86
N PRO A 131 7.65 14.42 0.95
CA PRO A 131 6.78 14.01 2.05
C PRO A 131 6.54 12.50 2.08
N LEU A 132 6.46 11.91 3.28
CA LEU A 132 5.96 10.53 3.43
C LEU A 132 4.44 10.55 3.31
N THR A 133 3.88 9.71 2.45
CA THR A 133 2.43 9.67 2.22
C THR A 133 1.87 8.27 2.32
N GLY A 134 0.57 8.17 2.55
CA GLY A 134 -0.07 6.91 2.83
C GLY A 134 -1.58 6.97 2.63
N PHE A 135 -2.22 5.85 2.93
CA PHE A 135 -3.67 5.79 3.00
C PHE A 135 -4.14 4.87 4.12
N LEU A 136 -5.34 5.17 4.60
CA LEU A 136 -6.17 4.26 5.40
C LEU A 136 -7.30 3.76 4.51
N LEU A 137 -7.48 2.45 4.46
CA LEU A 137 -8.60 1.81 3.77
C LEU A 137 -9.45 1.10 4.81
N ARG A 138 -10.73 1.46 4.89
CA ARG A 138 -11.74 0.71 5.65
C ARG A 138 -12.66 0.00 4.67
N SER A 139 -12.54 -1.32 4.56
CA SER A 139 -13.36 -2.11 3.64
C SER A 139 -13.54 -3.54 4.15
N SER A 140 -14.73 -4.09 3.93
CA SER A 140 -14.99 -5.52 4.09
C SER A 140 -14.07 -6.40 3.23
N LEU A 141 -13.52 -5.88 2.14
CA LEU A 141 -12.52 -6.57 1.32
C LEU A 141 -11.19 -6.76 2.06
N ALA A 142 -10.74 -5.76 2.83
CA ALA A 142 -9.56 -5.92 3.68
C ALA A 142 -9.79 -7.02 4.75
N ALA A 143 -11.04 -7.26 5.14
CA ALA A 143 -11.40 -8.34 6.03
C ALA A 143 -11.25 -9.73 5.41
N GLY A 144 -11.71 -9.87 4.17
CA GLY A 144 -11.78 -11.14 3.45
C GLY A 144 -10.45 -11.62 2.84
N TRP A 145 -9.48 -10.74 2.61
CA TRP A 145 -8.27 -11.06 1.83
C TRP A 145 -7.00 -10.66 2.59
N GLN A 146 -6.25 -11.63 3.14
CA GLN A 146 -5.02 -11.36 3.90
C GLN A 146 -3.80 -11.06 3.00
N GLY A 147 -3.85 -11.41 1.71
CA GLY A 147 -2.74 -11.24 0.75
C GLY A 147 -2.92 -10.12 -0.27
N LEU A 148 -3.66 -9.04 0.05
CA LEU A 148 -3.82 -7.91 -0.88
C LEU A 148 -2.45 -7.34 -1.27
N GLU A 149 -2.21 -7.26 -2.58
CA GLU A 149 -1.00 -6.63 -3.11
C GLU A 149 -1.25 -5.14 -3.29
N ILE A 150 -0.37 -4.32 -2.70
CA ILE A 150 -0.44 -2.87 -2.81
C ILE A 150 0.80 -2.37 -3.54
N GLN A 151 0.58 -1.64 -4.63
CA GLN A 151 1.61 -0.93 -5.37
C GLN A 151 1.26 0.55 -5.44
N ALA A 152 2.28 1.39 -5.36
CA ALA A 152 2.13 2.84 -5.39
C ALA A 152 3.06 3.44 -6.45
N ALA A 153 2.57 4.43 -7.17
CA ALA A 153 3.34 5.31 -8.02
C ALA A 153 3.32 6.73 -7.43
N GLY A 154 4.37 7.49 -7.71
CA GLY A 154 4.50 8.83 -7.17
C GLY A 154 5.83 9.52 -7.46
N VAL A 155 6.05 10.59 -6.71
CA VAL A 155 7.19 11.49 -6.87
C VAL A 155 7.84 11.79 -5.53
N ASP A 156 9.09 12.26 -5.54
CA ASP A 156 9.70 12.89 -4.36
C ASP A 156 9.17 14.32 -4.15
N GLY A 157 9.67 15.01 -3.12
CA GLY A 157 9.35 16.41 -2.84
C GLY A 157 9.81 17.41 -3.92
N GLU A 158 10.70 17.02 -4.82
CA GLU A 158 11.19 17.83 -5.94
C GLU A 158 10.40 17.57 -7.24
N GLY A 159 9.54 16.54 -7.24
CA GLY A 159 8.75 16.13 -8.41
C GLY A 159 9.41 15.07 -9.28
N ASN A 160 10.55 14.50 -8.87
CA ASN A 160 11.19 13.40 -9.59
C ASN A 160 10.40 12.11 -9.40
N ARG A 161 10.23 11.33 -10.48
CA ARG A 161 9.45 10.09 -10.47
C ARG A 161 10.16 8.99 -9.66
N LEU A 162 9.41 8.33 -8.77
CA LEU A 162 9.90 7.28 -7.87
C LEU A 162 9.13 5.97 -8.04
N ASP A 163 8.79 5.57 -9.26
CA ASP A 163 7.92 4.41 -9.49
C ASP A 163 8.69 3.08 -9.56
N PRO A 164 8.26 2.03 -8.82
CA PRO A 164 7.24 2.05 -7.78
C PRO A 164 7.76 2.67 -6.48
N LEU A 165 6.88 3.38 -5.75
CA LEU A 165 7.23 3.95 -4.45
C LEU A 165 7.56 2.85 -3.46
N GLN A 166 8.65 3.04 -2.72
CA GLN A 166 9.03 2.11 -1.66
C GLN A 166 7.97 2.12 -0.56
N THR A 167 7.35 0.97 -0.30
CA THR A 167 6.41 0.81 0.79
C THR A 167 7.15 0.69 2.12
N LEU A 168 6.86 1.59 3.05
CA LEU A 168 7.48 1.64 4.38
C LEU A 168 6.71 0.82 5.42
N ARG A 169 5.36 0.81 5.33
CA ARG A 169 4.51 0.02 6.21
C ARG A 169 3.26 -0.43 5.47
N ILE A 170 2.93 -1.71 5.61
CA ILE A 170 1.61 -2.27 5.33
C ILE A 170 1.21 -2.95 6.62
N ASP A 171 0.12 -2.51 7.23
CA ASP A 171 -0.31 -3.05 8.51
C ASP A 171 -1.82 -3.03 8.64
N ARG A 172 -2.37 -4.08 9.23
CA ARG A 172 -3.80 -4.26 9.41
C ARG A 172 -4.15 -3.88 10.85
N LEU A 173 -4.69 -2.68 11.03
CA LEU A 173 -4.99 -2.11 12.35
C LEU A 173 -6.25 -2.70 12.99
N SER A 174 -7.18 -3.19 12.17
CA SER A 174 -8.37 -3.95 12.56
C SER A 174 -8.72 -4.94 11.45
N PRO A 175 -9.69 -5.87 11.64
CA PRO A 175 -10.11 -6.75 10.57
C PRO A 175 -10.50 -6.00 9.27
N ASP A 176 -11.08 -4.82 9.33
CA ASP A 176 -11.54 -4.05 8.18
C ASP A 176 -10.65 -2.87 7.79
N ILE A 177 -9.61 -2.55 8.59
CA ILE A 177 -8.77 -1.35 8.39
C ILE A 177 -7.33 -1.72 8.04
N LEU A 178 -6.89 -1.22 6.89
CA LEU A 178 -5.54 -1.33 6.38
C LEU A 178 -4.86 0.05 6.38
N LEU A 179 -3.64 0.11 6.93
CA LEU A 179 -2.75 1.26 6.87
C LEU A 179 -1.61 0.95 5.90
N CYS A 180 -1.37 1.87 4.97
CA CYS A 180 -0.22 1.84 4.08
C CYS A 180 0.54 3.15 4.15
N LEU A 181 1.88 3.07 4.22
CA LEU A 181 2.78 4.22 4.25
C LEU A 181 3.89 4.02 3.21
N PHE A 182 4.23 5.07 2.47
CA PHE A 182 5.15 5.07 1.35
C PHE A 182 6.22 6.16 1.49
N ASN A 183 7.38 5.88 0.90
CA ASN A 183 8.53 6.77 0.86
C ASN A 183 8.45 7.74 -0.33
N GLY A 184 7.63 8.78 -0.20
CA GLY A 184 7.39 9.77 -1.25
C GLY A 184 5.92 10.17 -1.35
N LYS A 185 5.61 11.10 -2.27
CA LYS A 185 4.27 11.58 -2.57
C LYS A 185 3.56 10.65 -3.53
N VAL A 186 2.57 9.91 -3.03
CA VAL A 186 1.71 9.03 -3.82
C VAL A 186 0.88 9.85 -4.80
N THR A 187 0.89 9.45 -6.06
CA THR A 187 -0.02 9.93 -7.10
C THR A 187 -1.09 8.90 -7.45
N GLU A 188 -0.75 7.62 -7.34
CA GLU A 188 -1.63 6.51 -7.71
C GLU A 188 -1.38 5.29 -6.82
N ILE A 189 -2.45 4.62 -6.42
CA ILE A 189 -2.42 3.34 -5.72
C ILE A 189 -3.13 2.27 -6.55
N ALA A 190 -2.46 1.15 -6.77
CA ALA A 190 -3.04 -0.06 -7.28
C ALA A 190 -3.19 -1.08 -6.14
N ILE A 191 -4.41 -1.54 -5.92
CA ILE A 191 -4.73 -2.64 -4.99
C ILE A 191 -5.15 -3.83 -5.84
N THR A 192 -4.41 -4.93 -5.73
CA THR A 192 -4.66 -6.17 -6.48
C THR A 192 -5.01 -7.28 -5.50
N GLN A 193 -6.02 -8.08 -5.85
CA GLN A 193 -6.31 -9.29 -5.10
C GLN A 193 -5.08 -10.22 -5.11
N PRO A 194 -4.81 -10.96 -4.01
CA PRO A 194 -3.71 -11.92 -4.01
C PRO A 194 -3.82 -12.86 -5.20
N PRO A 195 -2.71 -13.17 -5.89
CA PRO A 195 -2.68 -14.11 -7.01
C PRO A 195 -2.76 -15.57 -6.51
N GLU A 196 -3.68 -15.87 -5.61
CA GLU A 196 -3.85 -17.20 -5.04
C GLU A 196 -4.92 -17.97 -5.84
N GLY A 197 -4.49 -18.41 -7.03
CA GLY A 197 -5.20 -19.41 -7.83
C GLY A 197 -5.95 -18.89 -9.06
N LEU A 198 -5.75 -19.58 -10.18
CA LEU A 198 -6.59 -19.47 -11.37
C LEU A 198 -7.99 -19.97 -11.01
N HIS A 199 -8.98 -19.08 -10.98
CA HIS A 199 -10.36 -19.44 -10.76
C HIS A 199 -11.18 -19.17 -12.02
N PHE A 200 -12.20 -19.99 -12.24
CA PHE A 200 -13.22 -19.70 -13.24
C PHE A 200 -14.21 -18.69 -12.66
N GLY A 201 -14.35 -17.56 -13.32
CA GLY A 201 -15.11 -16.43 -12.82
C GLY A 201 -16.24 -15.99 -13.74
N ALA A 202 -17.19 -15.28 -13.13
CA ALA A 202 -18.33 -14.66 -13.77
C ALA A 202 -18.77 -13.43 -12.97
N GLU A 203 -19.32 -12.44 -13.65
CA GLU A 203 -19.85 -11.24 -13.01
C GLU A 203 -21.30 -11.47 -12.56
N SER A 204 -21.64 -11.15 -11.32
CA SER A 204 -23.01 -11.28 -10.82
C SER A 204 -23.81 -10.02 -11.16
N GLN A 205 -24.93 -10.19 -11.88
CA GLN A 205 -25.91 -9.13 -12.11
C GLN A 205 -27.15 -9.41 -11.24
N GLY A 206 -27.11 -8.96 -9.98
CA GLY A 206 -28.12 -9.29 -8.98
C GLY A 206 -27.92 -10.69 -8.36
N ASN A 207 -28.98 -11.27 -7.78
CA ASN A 207 -28.85 -12.46 -6.93
C ASN A 207 -28.77 -13.81 -7.67
N THR A 208 -29.19 -13.88 -8.93
CA THR A 208 -29.35 -15.18 -9.63
C THR A 208 -28.91 -15.18 -11.09
N VAL A 209 -28.46 -14.04 -11.61
CA VAL A 209 -28.01 -13.91 -12.99
C VAL A 209 -26.51 -13.64 -12.96
N TYR A 210 -25.77 -14.46 -13.70
CA TYR A 210 -24.32 -14.34 -13.84
C TYR A 210 -24.00 -14.14 -15.31
N LYS A 211 -23.00 -13.31 -15.59
CA LYS A 211 -22.62 -12.92 -16.95
C LYS A 211 -21.13 -13.10 -17.17
N LYS A 212 -20.77 -13.41 -18.41
CA LYS A 212 -19.43 -13.33 -18.93
C LYS A 212 -19.35 -12.19 -19.93
N ILE A 213 -18.57 -11.17 -19.59
CA ILE A 213 -18.54 -9.90 -20.34
C ILE A 213 -17.27 -9.70 -21.17
N HIS A 214 -16.22 -10.47 -20.88
CA HIS A 214 -14.96 -10.41 -21.60
C HIS A 214 -14.59 -11.80 -22.10
N LEU A 215 -14.14 -11.84 -23.35
CA LEU A 215 -13.57 -13.03 -23.99
C LEU A 215 -12.15 -12.68 -24.46
N ARG A 216 -11.32 -13.70 -24.58
CA ARG A 216 -9.93 -13.61 -25.04
C ARG A 216 -9.79 -14.20 -26.44
N THR A 217 -8.91 -13.62 -27.24
CA THR A 217 -8.57 -14.13 -28.57
C THR A 217 -7.86 -15.48 -28.45
N ILE A 218 -8.23 -16.44 -29.31
CA ILE A 218 -7.58 -17.76 -29.42
C ILE A 218 -6.86 -17.90 -30.76
N SER A 219 -7.30 -17.17 -31.78
CA SER A 219 -6.62 -17.05 -33.07
C SER A 219 -6.80 -15.61 -33.59
N PRO A 220 -5.78 -15.00 -34.23
CA PRO A 220 -4.48 -15.55 -34.62
C PRO A 220 -3.52 -15.78 -33.45
N ALA A 221 -2.51 -16.64 -33.65
CA ALA A 221 -1.57 -17.07 -32.60
C ALA A 221 -0.82 -15.91 -31.91
N GLU A 222 -0.62 -14.81 -32.64
CA GLU A 222 0.09 -13.61 -32.18
C GLU A 222 -0.67 -12.84 -31.09
N GLN A 223 -1.97 -13.07 -30.94
CA GLN A 223 -2.86 -12.36 -30.00
C GLN A 223 -3.52 -13.31 -29.00
N ILE A 224 -3.03 -14.55 -28.86
CA ILE A 224 -3.62 -15.52 -27.94
C ILE A 224 -3.59 -14.98 -26.51
N GLY A 225 -4.77 -14.97 -25.86
CA GLY A 225 -4.93 -14.52 -24.49
C GLY A 225 -5.23 -13.03 -24.35
N ASP A 226 -5.08 -12.23 -25.42
CA ASP A 226 -5.47 -10.83 -25.40
C ASP A 226 -6.98 -10.69 -25.25
N GLN A 227 -7.41 -9.75 -24.41
CA GLN A 227 -8.83 -9.44 -24.27
C GLN A 227 -9.34 -8.83 -25.59
N ILE A 228 -10.43 -9.39 -26.11
CA ILE A 228 -11.11 -8.83 -27.28
C ILE A 228 -11.72 -7.49 -26.86
N GLY A 229 -11.39 -6.40 -27.56
CA GLY A 229 -11.78 -5.03 -27.22
C GLY A 229 -13.29 -4.70 -27.33
N ARG A 230 -14.17 -5.71 -27.33
CA ARG A 230 -15.63 -5.56 -27.29
C ARG A 230 -16.18 -6.24 -26.05
N THR A 231 -17.20 -5.66 -25.45
CA THR A 231 -17.95 -6.29 -24.37
C THR A 231 -18.91 -7.33 -24.95
N PHE A 232 -18.92 -8.51 -24.36
CA PHE A 232 -19.90 -9.55 -24.63
C PHE A 232 -20.99 -9.50 -23.56
N ASP A 233 -22.19 -10.01 -23.87
CA ASP A 233 -23.25 -10.17 -22.87
C ASP A 233 -23.72 -11.63 -22.89
N ILE A 234 -22.85 -12.52 -22.41
CA ILE A 234 -23.15 -13.95 -22.35
C ILE A 234 -23.72 -14.24 -20.97
N THR A 235 -25.04 -14.45 -20.91
CA THR A 235 -25.71 -14.89 -19.68
C THR A 235 -25.37 -16.35 -19.41
N ILE A 236 -24.80 -16.63 -18.23
CA ILE A 236 -24.38 -17.98 -17.86
C ILE A 236 -25.61 -18.87 -17.67
N PRO A 237 -25.75 -19.93 -18.49
CA PRO A 237 -26.88 -20.83 -18.40
C PRO A 237 -26.74 -21.67 -17.13
N MET A 238 -27.80 -21.68 -16.32
CA MET A 238 -27.90 -22.54 -15.14
C MET A 238 -28.62 -23.85 -15.48
N ARG A 239 -28.34 -24.90 -14.70
CA ARG A 239 -29.03 -26.18 -14.81
C ARG A 239 -30.50 -25.99 -14.42
N GLN A 240 -31.40 -26.61 -15.19
CA GLN A 240 -32.83 -26.62 -14.87
C GLN A 240 -33.07 -27.12 -13.44
N GLY A 241 -33.82 -26.35 -12.64
CA GLY A 241 -34.12 -26.66 -11.24
C GLY A 241 -33.03 -26.29 -10.22
N SER A 242 -31.88 -25.71 -10.63
CA SER A 242 -30.86 -25.20 -9.70
C SER A 242 -30.23 -23.90 -10.19
N SER A 243 -30.38 -22.82 -9.43
CA SER A 243 -29.80 -21.50 -9.74
C SER A 243 -28.31 -21.37 -9.38
N ARG A 244 -27.71 -22.40 -8.77
CA ARG A 244 -26.31 -22.39 -8.30
C ARG A 244 -25.41 -23.40 -9.04
N VAL A 245 -25.92 -24.05 -10.09
CA VAL A 245 -25.17 -25.06 -10.86
C VAL A 245 -25.16 -24.66 -12.32
N VAL A 246 -23.97 -24.39 -12.86
CA VAL A 246 -23.79 -23.98 -14.25
C VAL A 246 -24.03 -25.14 -15.21
N HIS A 247 -24.73 -24.87 -16.31
CA HIS A 247 -24.88 -25.79 -17.43
C HIS A 247 -23.70 -25.64 -18.41
N VAL A 248 -22.56 -26.26 -18.06
CA VAL A 248 -21.28 -26.08 -18.77
C VAL A 248 -21.37 -26.28 -20.29
N GLY A 249 -22.06 -27.32 -20.78
CA GLY A 249 -22.18 -27.55 -22.22
C GLY A 249 -22.95 -26.46 -22.98
N ALA A 250 -23.95 -25.85 -22.35
CA ALA A 250 -24.70 -24.75 -22.94
C ALA A 250 -23.87 -23.46 -22.95
N LEU A 251 -23.10 -23.24 -21.88
CA LEU A 251 -22.17 -22.11 -21.78
C LEU A 251 -21.06 -22.22 -22.84
N ALA A 252 -20.47 -23.40 -23.00
CA ALA A 252 -19.43 -23.65 -24.02
C ALA A 252 -19.94 -23.33 -25.43
N ASN A 253 -21.14 -23.80 -25.78
CA ASN A 253 -21.76 -23.52 -27.08
C ASN A 253 -22.01 -22.01 -27.30
N GLN A 254 -22.45 -21.29 -26.26
CA GLN A 254 -22.65 -19.84 -26.33
C GLN A 254 -21.33 -19.09 -26.56
N ILE A 255 -20.28 -19.44 -25.79
CA ILE A 255 -18.95 -18.85 -25.91
C ILE A 255 -18.35 -19.13 -27.29
N GLU A 256 -18.44 -20.38 -27.77
CA GLU A 256 -17.97 -20.75 -29.11
C GLU A 256 -18.67 -19.92 -30.19
N GLY A 257 -20.00 -19.80 -30.12
CA GLY A 257 -20.78 -18.97 -31.05
C GLY A 257 -20.31 -17.51 -31.04
N SER A 258 -20.09 -16.92 -29.86
CA SER A 258 -19.57 -15.57 -29.73
C SER A 258 -18.16 -15.42 -30.32
N LEU A 259 -17.25 -16.36 -30.09
CA LEU A 259 -15.89 -16.32 -30.63
C LEU A 259 -15.84 -16.45 -32.16
N ARG A 260 -16.67 -17.34 -32.73
CA ARG A 260 -16.78 -17.52 -34.19
C ARG A 260 -17.34 -16.28 -34.88
N ASN A 261 -18.33 -15.62 -34.26
CA ASN A 261 -18.90 -14.38 -34.78
C ASN A 261 -17.88 -13.24 -34.89
N VAL A 262 -16.85 -13.27 -34.06
CA VAL A 262 -15.79 -12.24 -34.03
C VAL A 262 -14.50 -12.71 -34.68
N GLN A 263 -14.51 -13.89 -35.32
CA GLN A 263 -13.36 -14.51 -35.98
C GLN A 263 -12.14 -14.69 -35.05
N ALA A 264 -12.36 -14.83 -33.74
CA ALA A 264 -11.30 -14.99 -32.74
C ALA A 264 -11.00 -16.46 -32.37
N LEU A 265 -11.56 -17.40 -33.13
CA LEU A 265 -11.36 -18.84 -32.99
C LEU A 265 -11.13 -19.43 -34.38
N ASP A 266 -10.02 -20.16 -34.53
CA ASP A 266 -9.75 -20.98 -35.70
C ASP A 266 -9.71 -22.46 -35.27
N GLY A 267 -10.45 -23.33 -35.96
CA GLY A 267 -10.59 -24.74 -35.60
C GLY A 267 -11.68 -25.09 -34.57
N THR A 268 -11.44 -26.14 -33.79
CA THR A 268 -12.40 -26.76 -32.85
C THR A 268 -12.34 -26.12 -31.48
N PHE A 269 -13.49 -25.81 -30.89
CA PHE A 269 -13.56 -25.33 -29.50
C PHE A 269 -13.54 -26.53 -28.53
N THR A 270 -12.49 -26.66 -27.73
CA THR A 270 -12.33 -27.75 -26.77
C THR A 270 -12.37 -27.22 -25.33
N SER A 271 -12.17 -28.12 -24.36
CA SER A 271 -12.02 -27.75 -22.96
C SER A 271 -10.84 -26.80 -22.71
N ALA A 272 -9.80 -26.81 -23.54
CA ALA A 272 -8.66 -25.90 -23.40
C ALA A 272 -9.07 -24.45 -23.69
N GLU A 273 -9.71 -24.22 -24.84
CA GLU A 273 -10.23 -22.91 -25.23
C GLU A 273 -11.27 -22.42 -24.23
N PHE A 274 -12.18 -23.30 -23.81
CA PHE A 274 -13.16 -22.98 -22.78
C PHE A 274 -12.50 -22.53 -21.47
N ALA A 275 -11.46 -23.22 -21.00
CA ALA A 275 -10.74 -22.85 -19.79
C ALA A 275 -10.09 -21.46 -19.92
N VAL A 276 -9.46 -21.14 -21.05
CA VAL A 276 -8.87 -19.81 -21.32
C VAL A 276 -9.91 -18.70 -21.22
N GLN A 277 -11.13 -18.96 -21.69
CA GLN A 277 -12.22 -18.00 -21.56
C GLN A 277 -12.67 -17.85 -20.10
N MET A 278 -12.78 -18.96 -19.36
CA MET A 278 -13.35 -18.94 -18.01
C MET A 278 -12.40 -18.43 -16.94
N VAL A 279 -11.08 -18.58 -17.11
CA VAL A 279 -10.08 -18.03 -16.20
C VAL A 279 -10.28 -16.52 -16.02
N GLU A 280 -10.32 -16.06 -14.77
CA GLU A 280 -10.27 -14.64 -14.45
C GLU A 280 -8.95 -14.29 -13.78
N SER A 281 -8.45 -13.10 -14.12
CA SER A 281 -7.29 -12.52 -13.45
C SER A 281 -7.74 -11.91 -12.12
N PRO A 282 -6.84 -11.83 -11.12
CA PRO A 282 -7.14 -11.15 -9.86
C PRO A 282 -7.66 -9.73 -10.12
N GLY A 283 -8.75 -9.37 -9.45
CA GLY A 283 -9.31 -8.02 -9.57
C GLY A 283 -8.29 -6.97 -9.13
N ARG A 284 -8.14 -5.91 -9.93
CA ARG A 284 -7.28 -4.78 -9.63
C ARG A 284 -8.10 -3.50 -9.57
N ALA A 285 -7.99 -2.77 -8.48
CA ALA A 285 -8.57 -1.45 -8.29
C ALA A 285 -7.48 -0.38 -8.35
N LEU A 286 -7.75 0.72 -9.04
CA LEU A 286 -6.85 1.85 -9.19
C LEU A 286 -7.46 3.08 -8.50
N PHE A 287 -6.67 3.76 -7.70
CA PHE A 287 -7.07 4.96 -7.00
C PHE A 287 -6.08 6.08 -7.31
N GLU A 288 -6.60 7.19 -7.84
CA GLU A 288 -5.82 8.41 -7.98
C GLU A 288 -5.80 9.15 -6.64
N ALA A 289 -4.61 9.55 -6.20
CA ALA A 289 -4.48 10.37 -5.00
C ALA A 289 -5.03 11.79 -5.29
N PRO A 290 -5.75 12.40 -4.34
CA PRO A 290 -6.28 13.73 -4.52
C PRO A 290 -5.15 14.73 -4.72
N LYS A 291 -5.29 15.60 -5.73
CA LYS A 291 -4.37 16.72 -5.94
C LYS A 291 -4.47 17.66 -4.75
N GLU A 292 -3.33 18.12 -4.23
CA GLU A 292 -3.29 19.14 -3.19
C GLU A 292 -4.12 20.35 -3.63
N LYS A 293 -5.09 20.73 -2.80
CA LYS A 293 -5.70 22.05 -2.94
C LYS A 293 -4.60 23.06 -2.64
N GLN A 294 -4.19 23.83 -3.65
CA GLN A 294 -3.41 25.04 -3.43
C GLN A 294 -4.25 25.94 -2.51
N GLY A 295 -3.87 25.98 -1.24
CA GLY A 295 -4.41 26.88 -0.23
C GLY A 295 -3.57 28.16 -0.17
#